data_AF-A0A2M8LFT6-F1
#
_entry.id   AF-A0A2M8LFT6-F1
#
_cell.length_a   1.000
_cell.length_b   1.000
_cell.length_c   1.000
_cell.angle_alpha   90.00
_cell.angle_beta   90.00
_cell.angle_gamma   90.00
#
_symmetry.space_group_name_H-M   'P 1'
#
loop_
_entity.id
_entity.type
_entity.pdbx_description
1 polymer ?
#
loop_
_entity_poly.entity_id
_entity_poly.type
_entity_poly.pdbx_seq_one_letter_code
_entity_poly.pdbx_strand_id
1 'polypeptide(L)'
;MLVAVRSSATAEDSKVASWAGELETYLNVSQKNLIPSVIKCWSSLFTSRAIFYRFEKKLHKKPVSVAVVVQQMVQSEVSGITFTVHPVTNDYDQMVIEAGLGLGEALVSGQVTLGTYIILKKDYSLLDVNVSEQKIAIVKALKGNIEKKLSAKVGGRQKLTGKQIVELAKICSGIEKHDKHPQDIEWALVKNKFYITQSRPISTL
;
A
#
# COMPACT_ATOMS: atom_id res chain seq x y z
N MET A 1 8.64 -17.27 12.25
CA MET A 1 8.53 -15.90 11.69
C MET A 1 7.70 -15.97 10.41
N LEU A 2 6.94 -14.91 10.08
CA LEU A 2 6.17 -14.81 8.83
C LEU A 2 6.71 -13.66 7.99
N VAL A 3 6.62 -13.78 6.67
CA VAL A 3 7.11 -12.79 5.71
C VAL A 3 6.03 -12.40 4.70
N ALA A 4 6.18 -11.22 4.12
CA ALA A 4 5.54 -10.80 2.88
C ALA A 4 6.51 -11.08 1.73
N VAL A 5 6.00 -11.67 0.65
CA VAL A 5 6.74 -11.96 -0.58
C VAL A 5 6.12 -11.12 -1.68
N ARG A 6 6.83 -10.06 -2.10
CA ARG A 6 6.32 -9.03 -3.03
C ARG A 6 7.10 -9.08 -4.34
N SER A 7 6.40 -9.07 -5.46
CA SER A 7 7.02 -8.95 -6.77
C SER A 7 7.49 -7.51 -7.01
N SER A 8 8.69 -7.34 -7.57
CA SER A 8 9.20 -6.05 -8.05
C SER A 8 9.81 -6.22 -9.43
N ALA A 9 9.25 -5.52 -10.42
CA ALA A 9 9.61 -5.72 -11.82
C ALA A 9 10.74 -4.76 -12.22
N THR A 10 11.71 -5.21 -13.02
CA THR A 10 12.84 -4.34 -13.43
C THR A 10 12.44 -3.21 -14.38
N ALA A 11 11.24 -3.26 -14.97
CA ALA A 11 10.70 -2.19 -15.81
C ALA A 11 9.85 -1.17 -15.04
N GLU A 12 9.77 -1.31 -13.71
CA GLU A 12 8.97 -0.51 -12.77
C GLU A 12 9.45 0.94 -12.61
N ASP A 13 10.74 1.20 -12.89
CA ASP A 13 11.37 2.53 -12.70
C ASP A 13 11.52 3.35 -13.98
N SER A 14 10.90 2.93 -15.09
CA SER A 14 10.85 3.79 -16.28
C SER A 14 9.66 4.76 -16.15
N LYS A 15 9.84 6.03 -16.54
CA LYS A 15 8.76 7.04 -16.69
C LYS A 15 7.57 6.60 -17.57
N VAL A 16 7.61 5.37 -18.10
CA VAL A 16 6.74 4.86 -19.17
C VAL A 16 5.79 3.76 -18.67
N ALA A 17 6.09 3.03 -17.58
CA ALA A 17 5.23 1.94 -17.12
C ALA A 17 5.42 1.58 -15.63
N SER A 18 4.41 1.87 -14.80
CA SER A 18 4.30 1.29 -13.45
C SER A 18 3.59 -0.06 -13.53
N TRP A 19 4.23 -1.13 -13.07
CA TRP A 19 3.62 -2.47 -12.93
C TRP A 19 2.70 -2.60 -11.71
N ALA A 20 2.22 -1.47 -11.19
CA ALA A 20 1.42 -1.38 -9.99
C ALA A 20 0.14 -2.20 -10.13
N GLY A 21 -0.05 -3.16 -9.22
CA GLY A 21 -1.21 -4.04 -9.22
C GLY A 21 -1.24 -5.10 -10.33
N GLU A 22 -0.20 -5.21 -11.15
CA GLU A 22 -0.13 -6.18 -12.26
C GLU A 22 0.54 -7.51 -11.86
N LEU A 23 1.31 -7.52 -10.77
CA LEU A 23 2.00 -8.70 -10.26
C LEU A 23 1.51 -9.09 -8.87
N GLU A 24 1.68 -10.36 -8.54
CA GLU A 24 1.13 -10.91 -7.29
C GLU A 24 2.05 -10.65 -6.09
N THR A 25 1.41 -10.47 -4.93
CA THR A 25 2.05 -10.38 -3.62
C THR A 25 1.41 -11.41 -2.70
N TYR A 26 2.21 -12.06 -1.85
CA TYR A 26 1.74 -13.04 -0.87
C TYR A 26 2.10 -12.59 0.54
N LEU A 27 1.09 -12.50 1.40
CA LEU A 27 1.27 -12.12 2.80
C LEU A 27 1.23 -13.34 3.73
N ASN A 28 1.76 -13.18 4.94
CA ASN A 28 1.75 -14.21 5.98
C ASN A 28 2.37 -15.55 5.53
N VAL A 29 3.41 -15.48 4.70
CA VAL A 29 4.13 -16.66 4.18
C VAL A 29 5.02 -17.24 5.28
N SER A 30 4.91 -18.55 5.48
CA SER A 30 5.78 -19.29 6.39
C SER A 30 7.05 -19.73 5.67
N GLN A 31 8.10 -20.08 6.43
CA GLN A 31 9.36 -20.57 5.87
C GLN A 31 9.17 -21.75 4.91
N LYS A 32 8.28 -22.69 5.25
CA LYS A 32 7.95 -23.85 4.39
C LYS A 32 7.39 -23.44 3.02
N ASN A 33 6.68 -22.32 2.97
CA ASN A 33 5.99 -21.84 1.76
C ASN A 33 6.77 -20.74 1.03
N LEU A 34 7.95 -20.33 1.52
CA LEU A 34 8.71 -19.23 0.95
C LEU A 34 9.10 -19.47 -0.51
N ILE A 35 9.75 -20.60 -0.81
CA ILE A 35 10.18 -20.94 -2.17
C ILE A 35 8.97 -21.08 -3.12
N PRO A 36 7.90 -21.80 -2.76
CA PRO A 36 6.67 -21.80 -3.55
C PRO A 36 6.13 -20.39 -3.84
N SER A 37 6.08 -19.50 -2.85
CA SER A 37 5.61 -18.12 -3.04
C SER A 37 6.52 -17.31 -3.97
N VAL A 38 7.84 -17.48 -3.90
CA VAL A 38 8.80 -16.85 -4.82
C VAL A 38 8.55 -17.29 -6.27
N ILE A 39 8.38 -18.61 -6.49
CA ILE A 39 8.07 -19.15 -7.82
C ILE A 39 6.75 -18.59 -8.33
N LYS A 40 5.74 -18.44 -7.47
CA LYS A 40 4.47 -17.86 -7.86
C LYS A 40 4.59 -16.38 -8.25
N CYS A 41 5.40 -15.59 -7.53
CA CYS A 41 5.72 -14.21 -7.92
C CYS A 41 6.31 -14.15 -9.34
N TRP A 42 7.29 -15.01 -9.66
CA TRP A 42 7.84 -15.09 -11.02
C TRP A 42 6.78 -15.51 -12.05
N SER A 43 5.93 -16.49 -11.70
CA SER A 43 4.86 -16.95 -12.59
C SER A 43 3.80 -15.88 -12.87
N SER A 44 3.60 -14.93 -11.95
CA SER A 44 2.60 -13.86 -12.10
C SER A 44 2.85 -12.95 -13.31
N LEU A 45 4.11 -12.87 -13.78
CA LEU A 45 4.50 -12.17 -15.01
C LEU A 45 3.84 -12.77 -16.28
N PHE A 46 3.39 -14.01 -16.21
CA PHE A 46 2.79 -14.76 -17.31
C PHE A 46 1.27 -14.94 -17.19
N THR A 47 0.63 -14.21 -16.26
CA THR A 47 -0.83 -14.16 -16.20
C THR A 47 -1.40 -13.41 -17.41
N SER A 48 -2.65 -13.71 -17.77
CA SER A 48 -3.32 -13.02 -18.90
C SER A 48 -3.30 -11.50 -18.74
N ARG A 49 -3.47 -11.01 -17.50
CA ARG A 49 -3.45 -9.60 -17.16
C ARG A 49 -2.06 -8.98 -17.41
N ALA A 50 -1.01 -9.59 -16.86
CA ALA A 50 0.37 -9.13 -17.05
C ALA A 50 0.78 -9.17 -18.54
N ILE A 51 0.40 -10.22 -19.27
CA ILE A 51 0.68 -10.32 -20.71
C ILE A 51 -0.03 -9.20 -21.46
N PHE A 52 -1.32 -8.97 -21.21
CA PHE A 52 -2.08 -7.90 -21.85
C PHE A 52 -1.45 -6.53 -21.58
N TYR A 53 -1.09 -6.23 -20.33
CA TYR A 53 -0.39 -5.00 -19.95
C TYR A 53 0.92 -4.80 -20.72
N ARG A 54 1.72 -5.88 -20.92
CA ARG A 54 2.94 -5.81 -21.73
C ARG A 54 2.67 -5.44 -23.18
N PHE A 55 1.56 -5.90 -23.76
CA PHE A 55 1.19 -5.51 -25.12
C PHE A 55 0.76 -4.05 -25.17
N GLU A 56 -0.11 -3.61 -24.27
CA GLU A 56 -0.56 -2.21 -24.19
C GLU A 56 0.59 -1.23 -24.02
N LYS A 57 1.54 -1.52 -23.12
CA LYS A 57 2.73 -0.69 -22.89
C LYS A 57 3.86 -0.92 -23.90
N LYS A 58 3.63 -1.74 -24.94
CA LYS A 58 4.62 -2.08 -25.98
C LYS A 58 5.93 -2.66 -25.42
N LEU A 59 5.84 -3.39 -24.31
CA LEU A 59 6.95 -4.07 -23.62
C LEU A 59 7.14 -5.54 -24.03
N HIS A 60 6.27 -6.10 -24.88
CA HIS A 60 6.28 -7.50 -25.29
C HIS A 60 7.58 -7.96 -25.99
N LYS A 61 8.35 -7.04 -26.59
CA LYS A 61 9.65 -7.34 -27.22
C LYS A 61 10.86 -7.14 -26.30
N LYS A 62 10.66 -6.65 -25.08
CA LYS A 62 11.75 -6.38 -24.13
C LYS A 62 11.81 -7.48 -23.07
N PRO A 63 13.00 -7.91 -22.63
CA PRO A 63 13.11 -8.75 -21.45
C PRO A 63 12.57 -7.98 -20.23
N VAL A 64 11.63 -8.60 -19.51
CA VAL A 64 11.13 -8.10 -18.21
C VAL A 64 11.48 -9.16 -17.19
N SER A 65 12.18 -8.74 -16.13
CA SER A 65 12.55 -9.62 -15.02
C SER A 65 11.81 -9.19 -13.77
N VAL A 66 11.58 -10.12 -12.86
CA VAL A 66 10.94 -9.87 -11.57
C VAL A 66 11.90 -10.27 -10.46
N ALA A 67 12.36 -9.27 -9.72
CA ALA A 67 12.97 -9.49 -8.42
C ALA A 67 11.85 -9.79 -7.39
N VAL A 68 12.20 -10.49 -6.32
CA VAL A 68 11.24 -10.83 -5.26
C VAL A 68 11.77 -10.29 -3.94
N VAL A 69 11.00 -9.39 -3.33
CA VAL A 69 11.30 -8.82 -2.03
C VAL A 69 10.70 -9.73 -0.95
N VAL A 70 11.54 -10.19 -0.02
CA VAL A 70 11.12 -10.96 1.14
C VAL A 70 11.27 -10.09 2.38
N GLN A 71 10.13 -9.59 2.88
CA GLN A 71 10.08 -8.64 3.98
C GLN A 71 9.45 -9.28 5.22
N GLN A 72 9.91 -8.92 6.41
CA GLN A 72 9.22 -9.35 7.64
C GLN A 72 7.76 -8.85 7.63
N MET A 73 6.82 -9.75 7.94
CA MET A 73 5.41 -9.40 7.93
C MET A 73 5.03 -8.51 9.10
N VAL A 74 4.41 -7.36 8.82
CA VAL A 74 3.84 -6.45 9.81
C VAL A 74 2.37 -6.80 10.03
N GLN A 75 2.00 -7.23 11.24
CA GLN A 75 0.62 -7.59 11.59
C GLN A 75 -0.19 -6.34 11.95
N SER A 76 -0.48 -5.51 10.96
CA SER A 76 -1.11 -4.21 11.16
C SER A 76 -2.49 -4.29 11.82
N GLU A 77 -2.70 -3.39 12.79
CA GLU A 77 -4.02 -3.06 13.35
C GLU A 77 -4.74 -2.08 12.41
N VAL A 78 -3.97 -1.14 11.86
CA VAL A 78 -4.39 -0.17 10.85
C VAL A 78 -3.31 -0.15 9.78
N SER A 79 -3.70 -0.10 8.51
CA SER A 79 -2.79 0.09 7.39
C SER A 79 -3.38 1.10 6.43
N GLY A 80 -2.53 1.64 5.56
CA GLY A 80 -2.97 2.70 4.69
C GLY A 80 -1.96 3.07 3.63
N ILE A 81 -2.37 4.07 2.86
CA ILE A 81 -1.58 4.70 1.82
C ILE A 81 -1.51 6.19 2.13
N THR A 82 -0.41 6.84 1.74
CA THR A 82 -0.27 8.29 1.83
C THR A 82 0.29 8.83 0.54
N PHE A 83 -0.44 9.77 -0.05
CA PHE A 83 0.03 10.58 -1.17
C PHE A 83 0.52 11.92 -0.62
N THR A 84 1.78 12.27 -0.88
CA THR A 84 2.37 13.52 -0.39
C THR A 84 1.97 14.78 -1.19
N VAL A 85 1.12 14.58 -2.20
CA VAL A 85 0.41 15.58 -3.00
C VAL A 85 -1.04 15.12 -3.12
N HIS A 86 -2.00 16.04 -3.12
CA HIS A 86 -3.40 15.67 -3.29
C HIS A 86 -3.65 15.05 -4.69
N PRO A 87 -4.03 13.77 -4.80
CA PRO A 87 -3.99 13.04 -6.09
C PRO A 87 -5.07 13.47 -7.10
N VAL A 88 -6.11 14.18 -6.66
CA VAL A 88 -7.18 14.71 -7.54
C VAL A 88 -6.96 16.18 -7.92
N THR A 89 -6.65 17.05 -6.96
CA THR A 89 -6.47 18.50 -7.20
C THR A 89 -5.06 18.87 -7.61
N ASN A 90 -4.10 17.95 -7.45
CA ASN A 90 -2.66 18.19 -7.63
C ASN A 90 -2.13 19.34 -6.76
N ASP A 91 -2.74 19.57 -5.59
CA ASP A 91 -2.25 20.54 -4.62
C ASP A 91 -1.03 19.98 -3.88
N TYR A 92 0.13 20.59 -4.12
CA TYR A 92 1.43 20.19 -3.56
C TYR A 92 1.62 20.57 -2.09
N ASP A 93 0.79 21.47 -1.58
CA ASP A 93 0.77 21.87 -0.18
C ASP A 93 -0.09 20.91 0.66
N GLN A 94 -0.83 20.01 0.03
CA GLN A 94 -1.69 19.04 0.68
C GLN A 94 -1.15 17.61 0.59
N MET A 95 -1.35 16.86 1.66
CA MET A 95 -1.11 15.42 1.75
C MET A 95 -2.43 14.72 2.03
N VAL A 96 -2.63 13.55 1.43
CA VAL A 96 -3.80 12.71 1.66
C VAL A 96 -3.37 11.40 2.28
N ILE A 97 -3.92 11.08 3.46
CA ILE A 97 -3.74 9.81 4.15
C ILE A 97 -5.03 9.01 4.03
N GLU A 98 -4.96 7.81 3.49
CA GLU A 98 -6.04 6.84 3.47
C GLU A 98 -5.75 5.71 4.44
N ALA A 99 -6.71 5.35 5.30
CA ALA A 99 -6.51 4.35 6.34
C ALA A 99 -7.69 3.39 6.48
N GLY A 100 -7.37 2.11 6.70
CA GLY A 100 -8.31 1.04 6.99
C GLY A 100 -7.81 0.14 8.12
N LEU A 101 -8.74 -0.56 8.77
CA LEU A 101 -8.46 -1.56 9.80
C LEU A 101 -7.94 -2.86 9.15
N GLY A 102 -6.94 -3.47 9.77
CA GLY A 102 -6.34 -4.75 9.36
C GLY A 102 -5.14 -4.61 8.42
N LEU A 103 -4.89 -5.65 7.64
CA LEU A 103 -3.78 -5.77 6.69
C LEU A 103 -4.03 -4.93 5.41
N GLY A 104 -2.95 -4.39 4.85
CA GLY A 104 -3.00 -3.50 3.67
C GLY A 104 -3.49 -4.16 2.38
N GLU A 105 -3.58 -5.49 2.35
CA GLU A 105 -4.12 -6.27 1.23
C GLU A 105 -5.54 -5.82 0.84
N ALA A 106 -6.33 -5.42 1.84
CA ALA A 106 -7.72 -5.00 1.63
C ALA A 106 -7.83 -3.65 0.88
N LEU A 107 -6.78 -2.82 0.96
CA LEU A 107 -6.70 -1.52 0.29
C LEU A 107 -6.52 -1.73 -1.20
N VAL A 108 -5.56 -2.57 -1.57
CA VAL A 108 -5.15 -2.81 -2.96
C VAL A 108 -6.23 -3.54 -3.75
N SER A 109 -7.02 -4.39 -3.10
CA SER A 109 -8.12 -5.12 -3.74
C SER A 109 -9.37 -4.26 -3.99
N GLY A 110 -9.44 -3.03 -3.46
CA GLY A 110 -10.61 -2.15 -3.57
C GLY A 110 -11.86 -2.67 -2.84
N GLN A 111 -11.70 -3.69 -1.99
CA GLN A 111 -12.81 -4.34 -1.29
C GLN A 111 -13.33 -3.53 -0.10
N VAL A 112 -12.62 -2.48 0.29
CA VAL A 112 -12.84 -1.77 1.54
C VAL A 112 -12.84 -0.26 1.32
N THR A 113 -13.87 0.41 1.82
CA THR A 113 -13.90 1.88 1.87
C THR A 113 -13.01 2.39 3.00
N LEU A 114 -12.06 3.26 2.64
CA LEU A 114 -11.08 3.80 3.58
C LEU A 114 -11.57 5.10 4.20
N GLY A 115 -11.06 5.39 5.40
CA GLY A 115 -11.15 6.75 5.93
C GLY A 115 -10.05 7.60 5.30
N THR A 116 -10.36 8.86 5.02
CA THR A 116 -9.44 9.80 4.38
C THR A 116 -9.20 11.00 5.29
N TYR A 117 -7.95 11.44 5.34
CA TYR A 117 -7.51 12.62 6.09
C TYR A 117 -6.73 13.52 5.13
N ILE A 118 -7.11 14.79 5.02
CA ILE A 118 -6.40 15.79 4.21
C ILE A 118 -5.61 16.69 5.16
N ILE A 119 -4.31 16.82 4.92
CA ILE A 119 -3.38 17.51 5.81
C ILE A 119 -2.68 18.63 5.04
N LEU A 120 -2.62 19.83 5.63
CA LEU A 120 -1.78 20.91 5.13
C LEU A 120 -0.33 20.68 5.55
N LYS A 121 0.60 20.58 4.60
CA LYS A 121 2.01 20.22 4.86
C LYS A 121 2.78 21.30 5.60
N LYS A 122 2.34 22.56 5.51
CA LYS A 122 3.00 23.71 6.15
C LYS A 122 3.13 23.54 7.66
N ASP A 123 2.07 23.07 8.32
CA ASP A 123 1.98 22.97 9.78
C ASP A 123 1.41 21.64 10.27
N TYR A 124 1.10 20.72 9.35
CA TYR A 124 0.46 19.43 9.60
C TYR A 124 -0.96 19.55 10.19
N SER A 125 -1.64 20.67 9.95
CA SER A 125 -3.04 20.83 10.32
C SER A 125 -3.95 19.93 9.49
N LEU A 126 -4.97 19.39 10.15
CA LEU A 126 -5.98 18.53 9.53
C LEU A 126 -7.05 19.43 8.90
N LEU A 127 -7.11 19.44 7.56
CA LEU A 127 -8.05 20.25 6.78
C LEU A 127 -9.42 19.58 6.66
N ASP A 128 -9.41 18.27 6.42
CA ASP A 128 -10.64 17.48 6.25
C ASP A 128 -10.49 16.06 6.78
N VAL A 129 -11.62 15.49 7.22
CA VAL A 129 -11.73 14.13 7.74
C VAL A 129 -12.98 13.48 7.18
N ASN A 130 -12.79 12.44 6.39
CA ASN A 130 -13.86 11.57 5.96
C ASN A 130 -13.74 10.20 6.63
N VAL A 131 -14.65 9.89 7.55
CA VAL A 131 -14.71 8.58 8.19
C VAL A 131 -15.74 7.71 7.50
N SER A 132 -15.26 6.75 6.71
CA SER A 132 -16.13 5.73 6.10
C SER A 132 -16.35 4.54 7.03
N GLU A 133 -17.56 3.97 6.99
CA GLU A 133 -17.86 2.72 7.69
C GLU A 133 -17.20 1.54 6.97
N GLN A 134 -16.27 0.89 7.68
CA GLN A 134 -15.58 -0.29 7.20
C GLN A 134 -16.33 -1.57 7.62
N LYS A 135 -16.87 -2.33 6.67
CA LYS A 135 -17.64 -3.56 6.96
C LYS A 135 -16.78 -4.80 7.22
N ILE A 136 -15.61 -4.88 6.59
CA ILE A 136 -14.69 -6.01 6.69
C ILE A 136 -13.26 -5.54 6.91
N ALA A 137 -12.44 -6.35 7.57
CA ALA A 137 -10.99 -6.17 7.65
C ALA A 137 -10.30 -7.49 7.32
N ILE A 138 -9.17 -7.42 6.61
CA ILE A 138 -8.33 -8.59 6.39
C ILE A 138 -7.41 -8.77 7.59
N VAL A 139 -7.45 -9.96 8.19
CA VAL A 139 -6.63 -10.30 9.36
C VAL A 139 -5.96 -11.64 9.17
N LYS A 140 -4.83 -11.83 9.83
CA LYS A 140 -4.16 -13.13 9.89
C LYS A 140 -4.99 -14.13 10.70
N ALA A 141 -5.17 -15.33 10.15
CA ALA A 141 -5.72 -16.50 10.83
C ALA A 141 -4.65 -17.59 11.03
N LEU A 142 -5.07 -18.75 11.55
CA LEU A 142 -4.20 -19.93 11.67
C LEU A 142 -3.70 -20.43 10.31
N LYS A 143 -4.54 -20.33 9.27
CA LYS A 143 -4.23 -20.69 7.89
C LYS A 143 -4.49 -19.49 6.98
N GLY A 144 -3.44 -18.75 6.67
CA GLY A 144 -3.51 -17.59 5.78
C GLY A 144 -4.27 -16.40 6.35
N ASN A 145 -4.86 -15.61 5.46
CA ASN A 145 -5.64 -14.42 5.77
C ASN A 145 -7.13 -14.73 5.64
N ILE A 146 -7.94 -14.07 6.47
CA ILE A 146 -9.40 -14.15 6.42
C ILE A 146 -10.02 -12.77 6.43
N GLU A 147 -11.19 -12.66 5.84
CA GLU A 147 -12.08 -11.53 6.04
C GLU A 147 -12.77 -11.64 7.41
N LYS A 148 -12.59 -10.62 8.23
CA LYS A 148 -13.29 -10.46 9.49
C LYS A 148 -14.35 -9.36 9.35
N LYS A 149 -15.61 -9.73 9.55
CA LYS A 149 -16.71 -8.75 9.64
C LYS A 149 -16.51 -7.85 10.86
N LEU A 150 -16.70 -6.56 10.65
CA LEU A 150 -16.64 -5.54 11.69
C LEU A 150 -18.06 -5.14 12.08
N SER A 151 -18.27 -4.83 13.36
CA SER A 151 -19.51 -4.17 13.78
C SER A 151 -19.50 -2.72 13.36
N ALA A 152 -20.67 -2.12 13.11
CA ALA A 152 -20.79 -0.70 12.78
C ALA A 152 -20.08 0.20 13.81
N LYS A 153 -20.10 -0.17 15.10
CA LYS A 153 -19.38 0.55 16.17
C LYS A 153 -17.87 0.56 15.98
N VAL A 154 -17.27 -0.49 15.43
CA VAL A 154 -15.83 -0.59 15.18
C VAL A 154 -15.49 -0.03 13.80
N GLY A 155 -16.23 -0.46 12.78
CA GLY A 155 -16.06 -0.06 11.39
C GLY A 155 -16.26 1.43 11.14
N GLY A 156 -17.18 2.07 11.87
CA GLY A 156 -17.48 3.51 11.75
C GLY A 156 -16.58 4.43 12.58
N ARG A 157 -15.60 3.91 13.33
CA ARG A 157 -14.66 4.77 14.08
C ARG A 157 -13.64 5.42 13.17
N GLN A 158 -13.07 6.53 13.60
CA GLN A 158 -11.84 7.04 13.00
C GLN A 158 -10.69 6.04 13.22
N LYS A 159 -9.85 5.83 12.19
CA LYS A 159 -8.84 4.77 12.16
C LYS A 159 -7.54 5.21 12.83
N LEU A 160 -7.24 6.51 12.74
CA LEU A 160 -6.06 7.13 13.35
C LEU A 160 -6.48 8.25 14.29
N THR A 161 -5.80 8.38 15.42
CA THR A 161 -5.94 9.55 16.30
C THR A 161 -5.27 10.78 15.67
N GLY A 162 -5.65 11.99 16.08
CA GLY A 162 -5.00 13.21 15.59
C GLY A 162 -3.47 13.22 15.79
N LYS A 163 -2.99 12.65 16.91
CA LYS A 163 -1.54 12.51 17.16
C LYS A 163 -0.87 11.58 16.14
N GLN A 164 -1.50 10.44 15.85
CA GLN A 164 -1.00 9.48 14.85
C GLN A 164 -1.01 10.05 13.44
N ILE A 165 -2.04 10.83 13.08
CA ILE A 165 -2.12 11.51 11.78
C ILE A 165 -0.93 12.46 11.60
N VAL A 166 -0.67 13.33 12.59
CA VAL A 166 0.45 14.27 12.55
C VAL A 166 1.80 13.55 12.54
N GLU A 167 1.95 12.49 13.32
CA GLU A 167 3.17 11.66 13.35
C GLU A 167 3.44 11.07 11.96
N LEU A 168 2.44 10.43 11.36
CA LEU A 168 2.56 9.84 10.03
C LEU A 168 2.84 10.89 8.95
N ALA A 169 2.15 12.03 8.99
CA ALA A 169 2.37 13.11 8.03
C ALA A 169 3.81 13.64 8.04
N LYS A 170 4.43 13.72 9.23
CA LYS A 170 5.84 14.08 9.38
C LYS A 170 6.78 13.02 8.80
N ILE A 171 6.50 11.73 9.05
CA ILE A 171 7.26 10.62 8.46
C ILE A 171 7.22 10.69 6.93
N CYS A 172 6.02 10.80 6.34
CA CYS A 172 5.82 10.87 4.90
C CYS A 172 6.46 12.11 4.27
N SER A 173 6.40 13.27 4.93
CA SER A 173 7.10 14.48 4.47
C SER A 173 8.62 14.32 4.50
N GLY A 174 9.15 13.59 5.49
CA GLY A 174 10.57 13.25 5.56
C GLY A 174 11.02 12.40 4.37
N ILE A 175 10.20 11.43 3.96
CA ILE A 175 10.45 10.56 2.80
C ILE A 175 10.40 11.37 1.50
N GLU A 176 9.35 12.17 1.29
CA GLU A 176 9.27 13.05 0.11
C GLU A 176 10.47 14.02 0.03
N LYS A 177 10.88 14.61 1.16
CA LYS A 177 12.06 15.48 1.21
C LYS A 177 13.34 14.74 0.84
N HIS A 178 13.48 13.49 1.27
CA HIS A 178 14.61 12.64 0.93
C HIS A 178 14.63 12.31 -0.57
N ASP A 179 13.49 11.90 -1.14
CA ASP A 179 13.36 11.46 -2.53
C ASP A 179 13.18 12.61 -3.53
N LYS A 180 12.95 13.84 -3.03
CA LYS A 180 12.86 15.11 -3.77
C LYS A 180 11.72 15.19 -4.79
N HIS A 181 10.78 14.25 -4.74
CA HIS A 181 9.60 14.20 -5.59
C HIS A 181 8.42 13.64 -4.80
N PRO A 182 7.18 13.98 -5.17
CA PRO A 182 5.97 13.44 -4.54
C PRO A 182 5.96 11.92 -4.48
N GLN A 183 5.55 11.38 -3.33
CA GLN A 183 5.54 9.95 -3.05
C GLN A 183 4.14 9.42 -2.79
N ASP A 184 3.91 8.20 -3.25
CA ASP A 184 2.86 7.27 -2.84
C ASP A 184 3.49 6.25 -1.89
N ILE A 185 3.06 6.27 -0.62
CA ILE A 185 3.71 5.57 0.48
C ILE A 185 2.72 4.60 1.13
N GLU A 186 3.05 3.31 1.14
CA GLU A 186 2.33 2.33 1.93
C GLU A 186 2.88 2.24 3.36
N TRP A 187 1.99 2.14 4.33
CA TRP A 187 2.36 2.04 5.73
C TRP A 187 1.45 1.11 6.53
N ALA A 188 1.98 0.70 7.68
CA ALA A 188 1.34 -0.19 8.63
C ALA A 188 1.54 0.33 10.07
N LEU A 189 0.50 0.27 10.87
CA LEU A 189 0.50 0.65 12.28
C LEU A 189 0.29 -0.59 13.16
N VAL A 190 1.21 -0.80 14.09
CA VAL A 190 1.13 -1.88 15.10
C VAL A 190 1.54 -1.32 16.44
N LYS A 191 0.69 -1.44 17.48
CA LYS A 191 1.02 -1.00 18.84
C LYS A 191 1.54 0.45 18.88
N ASN A 192 0.85 1.33 18.17
CA ASN A 192 1.21 2.75 18.06
C ASN A 192 2.59 3.03 17.42
N LYS A 193 3.12 2.11 16.61
CA LYS A 193 4.35 2.30 15.84
C LYS A 193 4.08 2.13 14.35
N PHE A 194 4.49 3.13 13.57
CA PHE A 194 4.42 3.08 12.11
C PHE A 194 5.60 2.29 11.52
N TYR A 195 5.30 1.57 10.44
CA TYR A 195 6.24 0.87 9.58
C TYR A 195 5.92 1.27 8.15
N ILE A 196 6.94 1.71 7.41
CA ILE A 196 6.81 1.98 5.97
C ILE A 196 7.07 0.67 5.23
N THR A 197 6.12 0.27 4.39
CA THR A 197 6.17 -1.00 3.67
C THR A 197 6.53 -0.84 2.20
N GLN A 198 6.29 0.35 1.63
CA GLN A 198 6.69 0.73 0.28
C GLN A 198 6.71 2.26 0.16
N SER A 199 7.57 2.80 -0.71
CA SER A 199 7.50 4.18 -1.19
C SER A 199 7.81 4.18 -2.68
N ARG A 200 7.08 4.97 -3.46
CA ARG A 200 7.28 5.11 -4.89
C ARG A 200 6.88 6.51 -5.37
N PRO A 201 7.47 7.03 -6.46
CA PRO A 201 7.07 8.33 -6.99
C PRO A 201 5.64 8.32 -7.54
N ILE A 202 4.91 9.41 -7.36
CA ILE A 202 3.60 9.61 -8.01
C ILE A 202 3.84 9.93 -9.48
N SER A 203 3.34 9.09 -10.39
CA SER A 203 3.58 9.21 -11.84
C SER A 203 2.45 9.89 -12.62
N THR A 204 1.38 10.31 -11.94
CA THR A 204 0.12 10.81 -12.55
C THR A 204 -0.12 12.30 -12.33
N LEU A 205 0.84 13.03 -11.74
CA LEU A 205 0.76 14.47 -11.50
C LEU A 205 0.98 15.30 -12.77
#